data_AF-A0A975GLT8-F1
#
_entry.id   AF-A0A975GLT8-F1
#
_cell.length_a   1.000
_cell.length_b   1.000
_cell.length_c   1.000
_cell.angle_alpha   90.00
_cell.angle_beta   90.00
_cell.angle_gamma   90.00
#
_symmetry.space_group_name_H-M   'P 1'
#
loop_
_entity.id
_entity.type
_entity.pdbx_description
1 polymer ?
#
loop_
_entity_poly.entity_id
_entity_poly.type
_entity_poly.pdbx_seq_one_letter_code
_entity_poly.pdbx_strand_id
1 'polypeptide(L)'
;MDNLSRVKKISKNFHLLLSFLLVAIPLYYVLYWAFINYLPETLITVNTHSAPLIPHKLPIKLQFVGFITSLLPLSALTYGLLNIRKLFSFYKEDIIFSFEHVSIFKNISKALLLWVLFSVCYESAKSVLFSAGNPPGSRVVEVGFGSAEITTLMVGGIVRVIAWVMDEGRILTEEKELTI
;
A
#
# COMPACT_ATOMS: atom_id res chain seq x y z
N MET A 1 -25.59 -1.55 26.72
CA MET A 1 -24.16 -1.31 26.36
C MET A 1 -24.14 -0.28 25.25
N ASP A 2 -23.65 0.92 25.55
CA ASP A 2 -23.72 2.10 24.68
C ASP A 2 -22.96 1.91 23.36
N ASN A 3 -23.62 2.20 22.24
CA ASN A 3 -23.05 2.06 20.88
C ASN A 3 -21.75 2.88 20.72
N LEU A 4 -21.66 4.04 21.39
CA LEU A 4 -20.46 4.89 21.44
C LEU A 4 -19.23 4.18 22.05
N SER A 5 -19.42 3.39 23.11
CA SER A 5 -18.31 2.67 23.76
C SER A 5 -17.71 1.59 22.85
N ARG A 6 -18.55 0.94 22.02
CA ARG A 6 -18.13 -0.04 21.01
C ARG A 6 -17.32 0.62 19.90
N VAL A 7 -17.78 1.75 19.37
CA VAL A 7 -17.05 2.50 18.34
C VAL A 7 -15.67 2.92 18.84
N LYS A 8 -15.58 3.52 20.04
CA LYS A 8 -14.29 3.94 20.62
C LYS A 8 -13.31 2.78 20.82
N LYS A 9 -13.81 1.60 21.27
CA LYS A 9 -12.97 0.40 21.43
C LYS A 9 -12.48 -0.15 20.09
N ILE A 10 -13.35 -0.19 19.08
CA ILE A 10 -12.99 -0.63 17.71
C ILE A 10 -11.96 0.33 17.11
N SER A 11 -12.16 1.64 17.18
CA SER A 11 -11.22 2.65 16.68
C SER A 11 -9.85 2.56 17.37
N LYS A 12 -9.81 2.28 18.67
CA LYS A 12 -8.55 2.05 19.39
C LYS A 12 -7.81 0.81 18.89
N ASN A 13 -8.52 -0.30 18.68
CA ASN A 13 -7.93 -1.53 18.17
C ASN A 13 -7.39 -1.35 16.74
N PHE A 14 -8.17 -0.70 15.85
CA PHE A 14 -7.73 -0.41 14.48
C PHE A 14 -6.50 0.50 14.45
N HIS A 15 -6.46 1.54 15.27
CA HIS A 15 -5.28 2.42 15.37
C HIS A 15 -4.03 1.63 15.81
N LEU A 16 -4.16 0.73 16.79
CA LEU A 16 -3.04 -0.08 17.30
C LEU A 16 -2.59 -1.09 16.24
N LEU A 17 -3.53 -1.76 15.58
CA LEU A 17 -3.28 -2.68 14.47
C LEU A 17 -2.56 -2.00 13.30
N LEU A 18 -3.00 -0.80 12.90
CA LEU A 18 -2.34 -0.01 11.85
C LEU A 18 -0.94 0.45 12.26
N SER A 19 -0.76 0.82 13.53
CA SER A 19 0.55 1.20 14.06
C SER A 19 1.52 0.01 14.07
N PHE A 20 1.04 -1.17 14.44
CA PHE A 20 1.81 -2.40 14.35
C PHE A 20 2.18 -2.73 12.91
N LEU A 21 1.22 -2.67 11.97
CA LEU A 21 1.47 -2.91 10.54
C LEU A 21 2.49 -1.93 9.95
N LEU A 22 2.48 -0.66 10.36
CA LEU A 22 3.45 0.34 9.91
C LEU A 22 4.90 -0.01 10.27
N VAL A 23 5.13 -0.81 11.31
CA VAL A 23 6.48 -1.28 11.69
C VAL A 23 6.73 -2.68 11.14
N ALA A 24 5.75 -3.57 11.23
CA ALA A 24 5.85 -4.95 10.80
C ALA A 24 6.10 -5.08 9.30
N ILE A 25 5.45 -4.25 8.46
CA ILE A 25 5.60 -4.33 7.00
C ILE A 25 7.02 -3.94 6.56
N PRO A 26 7.60 -2.77 6.93
CA PRO A 26 8.99 -2.47 6.59
C PRO A 26 9.98 -3.50 7.11
N LEU A 27 9.78 -3.98 8.34
CA LEU A 27 10.63 -5.01 8.93
C LEU A 27 10.58 -6.31 8.11
N TYR A 28 9.39 -6.71 7.66
CA TYR A 28 9.22 -7.85 6.76
C TYR A 28 10.02 -7.68 5.45
N TYR A 29 9.98 -6.51 4.81
CA TYR A 29 10.75 -6.25 3.58
C TYR A 29 12.26 -6.33 3.81
N VAL A 30 12.75 -5.78 4.92
CA VAL A 30 14.18 -5.86 5.30
C VAL A 30 14.60 -7.31 5.53
N LEU A 31 13.82 -8.07 6.31
CA LEU A 31 14.10 -9.49 6.57
C LEU A 31 14.00 -10.33 5.30
N TYR A 32 13.01 -10.09 4.44
CA TYR A 32 12.85 -10.79 3.17
C TYR A 32 14.10 -10.65 2.30
N TRP A 33 14.58 -9.42 2.08
CA TRP A 33 15.78 -9.19 1.26
C TRP A 33 17.07 -9.66 1.94
N ALA A 34 17.19 -9.52 3.26
CA ALA A 34 18.37 -9.97 4.01
C ALA A 34 18.52 -11.52 4.00
N PHE A 35 17.41 -12.24 4.05
CA PHE A 35 17.41 -13.70 4.11
C PHE A 35 17.04 -14.38 2.78
N ILE A 36 16.91 -13.63 1.69
CA ILE A 36 16.38 -14.14 0.41
C ILE A 36 17.11 -15.39 -0.11
N ASN A 37 18.43 -15.48 0.11
CA ASN A 37 19.24 -16.63 -0.31
C ASN A 37 19.10 -17.89 0.58
N TYR A 38 18.46 -17.76 1.74
CA TYR A 38 18.19 -18.85 2.69
C TYR A 38 16.71 -19.27 2.67
N LEU A 39 15.85 -18.50 1.99
CA LEU A 39 14.44 -18.83 1.85
C LEU A 39 14.26 -19.97 0.83
N PRO A 40 13.31 -20.89 1.05
CA PRO A 40 12.94 -21.88 0.06
C PRO A 40 12.44 -21.19 -1.22
N GLU A 41 12.80 -21.75 -2.38
CA GLU A 41 12.44 -21.18 -3.69
C GLU A 41 10.94 -20.94 -3.84
N THR A 42 10.10 -21.78 -3.23
CA THR A 42 8.65 -21.61 -3.22
C THR A 42 8.23 -20.25 -2.69
N LEU A 43 8.84 -19.75 -1.60
CA LEU A 43 8.52 -18.42 -1.04
C LEU A 43 9.03 -17.27 -1.92
N ILE A 44 10.07 -17.51 -2.71
CA ILE A 44 10.62 -16.53 -3.63
C ILE A 44 9.74 -16.44 -4.89
N THR A 45 9.24 -17.58 -5.37
CA THR A 45 8.52 -17.69 -6.65
C THR A 45 7.00 -17.58 -6.58
N VAL A 46 6.38 -17.61 -5.38
CA VAL A 46 4.91 -17.44 -5.21
C VAL A 46 4.38 -16.22 -5.95
N ASN A 47 5.16 -15.14 -6.05
CA ASN A 47 4.78 -13.90 -6.72
C ASN A 47 5.72 -13.56 -7.89
N THR A 48 6.30 -14.55 -8.57
CA THR A 48 7.05 -14.33 -9.82
C THR A 48 6.70 -15.41 -10.82
N HIS A 49 6.13 -15.04 -11.97
CA HIS A 49 5.92 -16.01 -13.06
C HIS A 49 7.23 -16.31 -13.81
N SER A 50 8.24 -15.45 -13.64
CA SER A 50 9.58 -15.61 -14.18
C SER A 50 10.47 -16.43 -13.21
N ALA A 51 10.43 -17.75 -13.31
CA ALA A 51 11.32 -18.62 -12.52
C ALA A 51 12.78 -18.53 -13.01
N PRO A 52 13.78 -18.42 -12.12
CA PRO A 52 15.17 -18.57 -12.53
C PRO A 52 15.39 -20.00 -13.03
N LEU A 53 15.96 -20.15 -14.24
CA LEU A 53 16.27 -21.46 -14.82
C LEU A 53 17.48 -22.12 -14.13
N ILE A 54 18.26 -21.35 -13.39
CA ILE A 54 19.45 -21.80 -12.66
C ILE A 54 19.34 -21.30 -11.20
N PRO A 55 19.41 -22.19 -10.20
CA PRO A 55 19.48 -21.79 -8.80
C PRO A 55 20.82 -21.09 -8.53
N HIS A 56 20.85 -19.77 -8.62
CA HIS A 56 22.01 -18.98 -8.24
C HIS A 56 21.66 -18.13 -7.03
N LYS A 57 22.56 -18.14 -6.03
CA LYS A 57 22.51 -17.17 -4.93
C LYS A 57 22.49 -15.78 -5.53
N LEU A 58 21.48 -14.97 -5.19
CA LEU A 58 21.40 -13.61 -5.70
C LEU A 58 22.60 -12.83 -5.13
N PRO A 59 23.47 -12.25 -5.97
CA PRO A 59 24.62 -11.51 -5.47
C PRO A 59 24.14 -10.27 -4.72
N ILE A 60 24.93 -9.84 -3.73
CA ILE A 60 24.54 -8.75 -2.81
C ILE A 60 24.14 -7.46 -3.54
N LYS A 61 24.77 -7.16 -4.68
CA LYS A 61 24.43 -6.00 -5.52
C LYS A 61 22.98 -6.08 -6.03
N LEU A 62 22.56 -7.23 -6.54
CA LEU A 62 21.19 -7.45 -7.04
C LEU A 62 20.17 -7.43 -5.89
N GLN A 63 20.55 -7.93 -4.70
CA GLN A 63 19.70 -7.79 -3.49
C GLN A 63 19.49 -6.33 -3.10
N PHE A 64 20.55 -5.51 -3.11
CA PHE A 64 20.42 -4.08 -2.83
C PHE A 64 19.54 -3.37 -3.86
N VAL A 65 19.68 -3.68 -5.15
CA VAL A 65 18.81 -3.12 -6.20
C VAL A 65 17.36 -3.49 -5.94
N GLY A 66 17.08 -4.78 -5.69
CA GLY A 66 15.73 -5.26 -5.40
C GLY A 66 15.13 -4.67 -4.12
N PHE A 67 15.96 -4.49 -3.08
CA PHE A 67 15.55 -3.81 -1.85
C PHE A 67 15.16 -2.36 -2.13
N ILE A 68 16.00 -1.60 -2.84
CA ILE A 68 15.73 -0.19 -3.17
C ILE A 68 14.47 -0.05 -4.03
N THR A 69 14.28 -0.92 -5.03
CA THR A 69 13.07 -0.87 -5.85
C THR A 69 11.81 -1.22 -5.05
N SER A 70 11.92 -2.11 -4.05
CA SER A 70 10.80 -2.45 -3.16
C SER A 70 10.39 -1.31 -2.22
N LEU A 71 11.25 -0.31 -2.00
CA LEU A 71 10.92 0.87 -1.20
C LEU A 71 9.86 1.75 -1.87
N LEU A 72 9.75 1.72 -3.20
CA LEU A 72 8.75 2.50 -3.94
C LEU A 72 7.32 2.10 -3.55
N PRO A 73 6.85 0.86 -3.79
CA PRO A 73 5.50 0.46 -3.38
C PRO A 73 5.33 0.50 -1.86
N LEU A 74 6.39 0.22 -1.09
CA LEU A 74 6.36 0.33 0.37
C LEU A 74 6.07 1.78 0.83
N SER A 75 6.63 2.78 0.17
CA SER A 75 6.39 4.19 0.50
C SER A 75 4.93 4.59 0.28
N ALA A 76 4.31 4.15 -0.81
CA ALA A 76 2.90 4.40 -1.08
C ALA A 76 1.99 3.67 -0.08
N LEU A 77 2.32 2.42 0.24
CA LEU A 77 1.57 1.61 1.22
C LEU A 77 1.64 2.23 2.63
N THR A 78 2.83 2.61 3.07
CA THR A 78 3.03 3.27 4.39
C THR A 78 2.33 4.62 4.44
N TYR A 79 2.39 5.42 3.37
CA TYR A 79 1.64 6.67 3.25
C TYR A 79 0.12 6.42 3.36
N GLY A 80 -0.42 5.39 2.72
CA GLY A 80 -1.82 4.98 2.85
C GLY A 80 -2.19 4.61 4.30
N LEU A 81 -1.40 3.74 4.93
CA LEU A 81 -1.61 3.31 6.31
C LEU A 81 -1.56 4.48 7.31
N LEU A 82 -0.66 5.45 7.12
CA LEU A 82 -0.58 6.64 7.95
C LEU A 82 -1.86 7.48 7.87
N ASN A 83 -2.40 7.66 6.66
CA ASN A 83 -3.66 8.40 6.47
C ASN A 83 -4.85 7.66 7.09
N ILE A 84 -4.94 6.34 6.92
CA ILE A 84 -5.99 5.52 7.56
C ILE A 84 -5.86 5.59 9.09
N ARG A 85 -4.63 5.51 9.63
CA ARG A 85 -4.39 5.65 11.07
C ARG A 85 -4.85 7.01 11.57
N LYS A 86 -4.58 8.08 10.82
CA LYS A 86 -5.03 9.44 11.13
C LYS A 86 -6.55 9.54 11.15
N LEU A 87 -7.24 8.88 10.20
CA LEU A 87 -8.71 8.80 10.17
C LEU A 87 -9.27 8.21 11.48
N PHE A 88 -8.73 7.07 11.93
CA PHE A 88 -9.16 6.44 13.18
C PHE A 88 -8.77 7.22 14.44
N SER A 89 -7.81 8.15 14.36
CA SER A 89 -7.52 9.07 15.46
C SER A 89 -8.66 10.07 15.64
N PHE A 90 -9.18 10.65 14.55
CA PHE A 90 -10.29 11.61 14.62
C PHE A 90 -11.59 11.00 15.15
N TYR A 91 -11.88 9.73 14.83
CA TYR A 91 -13.04 9.03 15.40
C TYR A 91 -12.98 8.82 16.93
N LYS A 92 -11.83 9.04 17.58
CA LYS A 92 -11.74 9.01 19.04
C LYS A 92 -12.16 10.34 19.68
N GLU A 93 -12.12 11.43 18.93
CA GLU A 93 -12.37 12.80 19.40
C GLU A 93 -13.81 13.26 19.14
N ASP A 94 -14.69 12.36 18.69
CA ASP A 94 -16.10 12.61 18.35
C ASP A 94 -16.29 13.71 17.27
N ILE A 95 -15.24 14.04 16.51
CA ILE A 95 -15.30 14.96 15.38
C ILE A 95 -15.82 14.19 14.16
N ILE A 96 -17.00 14.59 13.67
CA ILE A 96 -17.64 14.00 12.50
C ILE A 96 -17.74 15.10 11.43
N PHE A 97 -17.27 14.82 10.20
CA PHE A 97 -17.37 15.72 9.02
C PHE A 97 -16.53 17.02 9.05
N SER A 98 -15.26 16.94 9.44
CA SER A 98 -14.33 18.08 9.26
C SER A 98 -13.62 18.06 7.89
N PHE A 99 -13.10 19.21 7.44
CA PHE A 99 -12.27 19.32 6.23
C PHE A 99 -11.09 18.34 6.21
N GLU A 100 -10.52 18.05 7.38
CA GLU A 100 -9.43 17.10 7.56
C GLU A 100 -9.82 15.68 7.12
N HIS A 101 -11.08 15.27 7.30
CA HIS A 101 -11.56 13.96 6.88
C HIS A 101 -11.54 13.84 5.35
N VAL A 102 -12.06 14.85 4.65
CA VAL A 102 -12.03 14.93 3.18
C VAL A 102 -10.59 14.84 2.68
N SER A 103 -9.67 15.61 3.29
CA SER A 103 -8.25 15.59 2.94
C SER A 103 -7.63 14.21 3.13
N ILE A 104 -7.95 13.52 4.25
CA ILE A 104 -7.49 12.14 4.50
C ILE A 104 -7.98 11.18 3.42
N PHE A 105 -9.27 11.20 3.06
CA PHE A 105 -9.78 10.32 2.00
C PHE A 105 -9.14 10.62 0.64
N LYS A 106 -8.93 11.90 0.30
CA LYS A 106 -8.18 12.31 -0.91
C LYS A 106 -6.75 11.75 -0.89
N ASN A 107 -6.07 11.75 0.26
CA ASN A 107 -4.72 11.21 0.40
C ASN A 107 -4.68 9.68 0.34
N ILE A 108 -5.66 8.98 0.92
CA ILE A 108 -5.78 7.52 0.80
C ILE A 108 -5.94 7.12 -0.66
N SER A 109 -6.83 7.81 -1.40
CA SER A 109 -7.00 7.58 -2.84
C SER A 109 -5.69 7.79 -3.61
N LYS A 110 -4.97 8.90 -3.36
CA LYS A 110 -3.65 9.15 -3.96
C LYS A 110 -2.64 8.06 -3.62
N ALA A 111 -2.63 7.57 -2.37
CA ALA A 111 -1.74 6.50 -1.94
C ALA A 111 -1.98 5.21 -2.74
N LEU A 112 -3.25 4.85 -2.98
CA LEU A 112 -3.63 3.67 -3.75
C LEU A 112 -3.21 3.80 -5.22
N LEU A 113 -3.40 4.98 -5.83
CA LEU A 113 -2.96 5.23 -7.21
C LEU A 113 -1.43 5.17 -7.35
N LEU A 114 -0.71 5.79 -6.42
CA LEU A 114 0.76 5.73 -6.37
C LEU A 114 1.25 4.30 -6.14
N TRP A 115 0.55 3.54 -5.31
CA TRP A 115 0.91 2.14 -5.05
C TRP A 115 0.83 1.31 -6.32
N VAL A 116 -0.21 1.47 -7.14
CA VAL A 116 -0.33 0.75 -8.43
C VAL A 116 0.79 1.15 -9.39
N LEU A 117 1.10 2.44 -9.50
CA LEU A 117 2.20 2.90 -10.35
C LEU A 117 3.53 2.27 -9.90
N PHE A 118 3.79 2.28 -8.60
CA PHE A 118 5.03 1.73 -8.05
C PHE A 118 5.06 0.20 -8.06
N SER A 119 3.92 -0.50 -7.94
CA SER A 119 3.85 -1.95 -8.02
C SER A 119 4.22 -2.43 -9.42
N VAL A 120 3.69 -1.80 -10.47
CA VAL A 120 4.03 -2.11 -11.87
C VAL A 120 5.52 -1.92 -12.12
N CYS A 121 6.11 -0.81 -11.66
CA CYS A 121 7.55 -0.57 -11.78
C CYS A 121 8.36 -1.60 -11.01
N TYR A 122 7.93 -1.95 -9.79
CA TYR A 122 8.61 -2.91 -8.94
C TYR A 122 8.58 -4.32 -9.52
N GLU A 123 7.42 -4.82 -9.96
CA GLU A 123 7.28 -6.15 -10.56
C GLU A 123 8.06 -6.25 -11.88
N SER A 124 8.08 -5.17 -12.68
CA SER A 124 8.92 -5.10 -13.89
C SER A 124 10.42 -5.16 -13.57
N ALA A 125 10.85 -4.42 -12.55
CA ALA A 125 12.26 -4.47 -12.11
C ALA A 125 12.60 -5.85 -11.52
N LYS A 126 11.68 -6.45 -10.78
CA LYS A 126 11.83 -7.76 -10.15
C LYS A 126 11.94 -8.88 -11.19
N SER A 127 11.12 -8.87 -12.24
CA SER A 127 11.20 -9.86 -13.31
C SER A 127 12.56 -9.83 -14.03
N VAL A 128 13.07 -8.63 -14.31
CA VAL A 128 14.44 -8.45 -14.85
C VAL A 128 15.50 -8.93 -13.85
N LEU A 129 15.35 -8.61 -12.56
CA LEU A 129 16.32 -8.96 -11.53
C LEU A 129 16.52 -10.48 -11.43
N PHE A 130 15.42 -11.23 -11.43
CA PHE A 130 15.45 -12.69 -11.33
C PHE A 130 15.75 -13.38 -12.67
N SER A 131 15.44 -12.74 -13.80
CA SER A 131 15.76 -13.30 -15.13
C SER A 131 17.16 -12.92 -15.63
N ALA A 132 17.84 -11.93 -15.03
CA ALA A 132 19.17 -11.49 -15.46
C ALA A 132 20.24 -12.60 -15.40
N GLY A 133 20.09 -13.56 -14.48
CA GLY A 133 20.96 -14.72 -14.36
C GLY A 133 20.74 -15.81 -15.41
N ASN A 134 19.66 -15.70 -16.21
CA ASN A 134 19.36 -16.68 -17.25
C ASN A 134 20.25 -16.48 -18.50
N PRO A 135 20.55 -17.57 -19.25
CA PRO A 135 21.33 -17.49 -20.48
C PRO A 135 20.71 -16.55 -21.53
N PRO A 136 21.52 -15.99 -22.45
CA PRO A 136 21.03 -15.11 -23.51
C PRO A 136 19.93 -15.83 -24.32
N GLY A 137 18.78 -15.17 -24.48
CA GLY A 137 17.58 -15.75 -25.11
C GLY A 137 16.52 -16.29 -24.13
N SER A 138 16.83 -16.37 -22.83
CA SER A 138 15.89 -16.82 -21.77
C SER A 138 15.67 -15.79 -20.66
N ARG A 139 16.05 -14.53 -20.93
CA ARG A 139 15.74 -13.38 -20.07
C ARG A 139 14.30 -12.95 -20.35
N VAL A 140 13.53 -12.75 -19.28
CA VAL A 140 12.12 -12.42 -19.36
C VAL A 140 11.89 -11.06 -18.72
N VAL A 141 11.13 -10.22 -19.38
CA VAL A 141 10.59 -8.98 -18.82
C VAL A 141 9.08 -9.18 -18.72
N GLU A 142 8.61 -9.19 -17.50
CA GLU A 142 7.20 -9.31 -17.18
C GLU A 142 6.72 -8.01 -16.55
N VAL A 143 5.57 -7.52 -16.99
CA VAL A 143 4.94 -6.33 -16.44
C VAL A 143 3.86 -6.77 -15.46
N GLY A 144 4.04 -6.45 -14.17
CA GLY A 144 3.10 -6.80 -13.12
C GLY A 144 1.85 -5.92 -13.14
N PHE A 145 0.98 -6.15 -14.12
CA PHE A 145 -0.34 -5.52 -14.18
C PHE A 145 -1.41 -6.61 -14.26
N GLY A 146 -2.13 -6.82 -13.16
CA GLY A 146 -3.12 -7.88 -13.02
C GLY A 146 -4.36 -7.45 -12.26
N SER A 147 -5.05 -8.46 -11.70
CA SER A 147 -6.30 -8.27 -10.97
C SER A 147 -6.14 -7.42 -9.71
N ALA A 148 -4.98 -7.50 -9.04
CA ALA A 148 -4.68 -6.74 -7.84
C ALA A 148 -4.58 -5.23 -8.14
N GLU A 149 -3.90 -4.85 -9.21
CA GLU A 149 -3.77 -3.46 -9.66
C GLU A 149 -5.13 -2.90 -10.06
N ILE A 150 -5.91 -3.64 -10.87
CA ILE A 150 -7.25 -3.22 -11.29
C ILE A 150 -8.16 -3.02 -10.08
N THR A 151 -8.18 -3.99 -9.16
CA THR A 151 -8.99 -3.91 -7.93
C THR A 151 -8.57 -2.69 -7.09
N THR A 152 -7.27 -2.45 -6.96
CA THR A 152 -6.74 -1.32 -6.19
C THR A 152 -7.07 0.02 -6.84
N LEU A 153 -7.02 0.11 -8.18
CA LEU A 153 -7.47 1.30 -8.92
C LEU A 153 -8.96 1.55 -8.72
N MET A 154 -9.79 0.50 -8.77
CA MET A 154 -11.22 0.62 -8.50
C MET A 154 -11.49 1.12 -7.08
N VAL A 155 -10.85 0.53 -6.07
CA VAL A 155 -10.97 0.97 -4.67
C VAL A 155 -10.48 2.42 -4.53
N GLY A 156 -9.34 2.77 -5.13
CA GLY A 156 -8.81 4.13 -5.11
C GLY A 156 -9.75 5.14 -5.77
N GLY A 157 -10.42 4.76 -6.85
CA GLY A 157 -11.45 5.55 -7.54
C GLY A 157 -12.71 5.72 -6.69
N ILE A 158 -13.22 4.65 -6.08
CA ILE A 158 -14.36 4.71 -5.17
C ILE A 158 -14.06 5.63 -3.98
N VAL A 159 -12.90 5.46 -3.35
CA VAL A 159 -12.44 6.32 -2.25
C VAL A 159 -12.32 7.78 -2.71
N ARG A 160 -11.90 8.03 -3.95
CA ARG A 160 -11.86 9.38 -4.53
C ARG A 160 -13.25 10.00 -4.63
N VAL A 161 -14.23 9.23 -5.12
CA VAL A 161 -15.63 9.66 -5.23
C VAL A 161 -16.22 9.94 -3.85
N ILE A 162 -15.99 9.06 -2.87
CA ILE A 162 -16.41 9.29 -1.48
C ILE A 162 -15.83 10.59 -0.95
N ALA A 163 -14.54 10.84 -1.18
CA ALA A 163 -13.89 12.08 -0.76
C ALA A 163 -14.53 13.33 -1.40
N TRP A 164 -14.99 13.23 -2.65
CA TRP A 164 -15.68 14.32 -3.33
C TRP A 164 -17.08 14.53 -2.76
N VAL A 165 -17.89 13.49 -2.64
CA VAL A 165 -19.25 13.57 -2.05
C VAL A 165 -19.22 14.14 -0.63
N MET A 166 -18.22 13.75 0.17
CA MET A 166 -18.02 14.32 1.51
C MET A 166 -17.66 15.81 1.48
N ASP A 167 -16.91 16.27 0.49
CA ASP A 167 -16.56 17.69 0.34
C ASP A 167 -17.79 18.52 -0.06
N GLU A 168 -18.60 18.02 -0.99
CA GLU A 168 -19.88 18.65 -1.38
C GLU A 168 -20.84 18.74 -0.19
N GLY A 169 -20.99 17.65 0.59
CA GLY A 169 -21.82 17.64 1.78
C GLY A 169 -21.38 18.66 2.84
N ARG A 170 -20.06 18.87 2.97
CA ARG A 170 -19.51 19.91 3.85
C ARG A 170 -19.87 21.32 3.38
N ILE A 171 -19.65 21.61 2.10
CA ILE A 171 -19.95 22.93 1.51
C ILE A 171 -21.43 23.29 1.71
N LEU A 172 -22.34 22.34 1.45
CA LEU A 172 -23.78 22.53 1.66
C LEU A 172 -24.17 22.78 3.13
N THR A 173 -23.38 22.27 4.09
CA THR A 173 -23.62 22.49 5.52
C THR A 173 -23.15 23.89 5.92
N GLU A 174 -21.99 24.32 5.44
CA GLU A 174 -21.45 25.67 5.66
C GLU A 174 -22.38 26.75 5.08
N GLU A 175 -22.94 26.55 3.88
CA GLU A 175 -23.88 27.48 3.26
C GLU A 175 -25.20 27.63 4.05
N LYS A 176 -25.69 26.54 4.65
CA LYS A 176 -26.90 26.56 5.48
C LYS A 176 -26.73 27.30 6.80
N GLU A 177 -25.53 27.26 7.39
CA GLU A 177 -25.24 28.02 8.62
C GLU A 177 -25.12 29.53 8.37
N LEU A 178 -24.79 29.95 7.14
CA LEU A 178 -24.66 31.36 6.75
C LEU A 178 -25.98 32.00 6.31
N THR A 179 -27.03 31.22 6.10
CA THR A 179 -28.36 31.71 5.71
C THR A 179 -29.27 31.74 6.94
N ILE A 180 -29.12 32.77 7.78
CA ILE A 180 -30.09 33.14 8.84
C ILE A 180 -31.09 34.14 8.25
#